data_AF-T1PGM6-F1
#
_entry.id   AF-T1PGM6-F1
#
_cell.length_a   1.000
_cell.length_b   1.000
_cell.length_c   1.000
_cell.angle_alpha   90.00
_cell.angle_beta   90.00
_cell.angle_gamma   90.00
#
_symmetry.space_group_name_H-M   'P 1'
#
loop_
_entity.id
_entity.type
_entity.pdbx_description
1 polymer ?
#
loop_
_entity_poly.entity_id
_entity_poly.type
_entity_poly.pdbx_seq_one_letter_code
_entity_poly.pdbx_strand_id
1 'polypeptide(L)'
;MTTDSQVSGMPVVPATYGPADAGVMSGKAGLLSWPEICGLLNKASTVGSFRGANAPLQKVIDIEHKYGNYAFRPADENNEHGIWISFDDPDFAGHKAGYARLKGLGGMAVYDLSYDDFRGLCTGAKFPILRSVQNVIE
;
A
#
# COMPACT_ATOMS: atom_id res chain seq x y z
N MET A 1 -7.02 -0.34 13.44
CA MET A 1 -6.14 -1.07 14.37
C MET A 1 -6.47 -0.63 15.79
N THR A 2 -6.16 -1.42 16.82
CA THR A 2 -6.34 -1.02 18.23
C THR A 2 -5.00 -0.64 18.87
N THR A 3 -5.02 -0.11 20.10
CA THR A 3 -3.83 0.20 20.91
C THR A 3 -2.97 -1.04 21.21
N ASP A 4 -3.57 -2.24 21.23
CA ASP A 4 -2.84 -3.49 21.46
C ASP A 4 -1.95 -3.89 20.28
N SER A 5 -2.09 -3.20 19.15
CA SER A 5 -1.26 -3.43 17.97
C SER A 5 0.13 -2.85 18.16
N GLN A 6 1.12 -3.73 18.29
CA GLN A 6 2.52 -3.35 18.51
C GLN A 6 3.11 -2.61 17.30
N VAL A 7 4.16 -1.81 17.54
CA VAL A 7 4.88 -1.02 16.52
C VAL A 7 5.89 -1.85 15.73
N SER A 8 6.01 -3.15 16.01
CA SER A 8 7.11 -3.99 15.54
C SER A 8 7.16 -4.18 14.02
N GLY A 9 6.05 -3.95 13.29
CA GLY A 9 6.03 -4.14 11.84
C GLY A 9 6.40 -5.57 11.43
N MET A 10 6.16 -6.55 12.30
CA MET A 10 6.13 -7.98 11.99
C MET A 10 4.66 -8.39 11.93
N PRO A 11 4.27 -9.36 11.09
CA PRO A 11 2.88 -9.62 10.75
C PRO A 11 2.15 -10.32 11.89
N VAL A 12 1.84 -9.57 12.95
CA VAL A 12 0.83 -9.89 13.95
C VAL A 12 0.21 -8.57 14.37
N VAL A 13 -0.83 -8.15 13.66
CA VAL A 13 -1.78 -7.15 14.18
C VAL A 13 -2.80 -7.97 15.00
N PRO A 14 -2.67 -8.03 16.34
CA PRO A 14 -3.44 -8.96 17.17
C PRO A 14 -4.93 -8.65 17.15
N ALA A 15 -5.30 -7.38 16.91
CA ALA A 15 -6.67 -6.93 16.80
C ALA A 15 -6.80 -5.77 15.80
N THR A 16 -7.83 -5.86 14.96
CA THR A 16 -8.26 -4.77 14.07
C THR A 16 -9.69 -4.37 14.41
N TYR A 17 -10.05 -3.13 14.06
CA TYR A 17 -11.39 -2.60 14.28
C TYR A 17 -12.00 -2.25 12.93
N GLY A 18 -12.55 -3.27 12.27
CA GLY A 18 -13.26 -3.10 10.99
C GLY A 18 -12.39 -2.58 9.83
N PRO A 19 -13.04 -2.16 8.73
CA PRO A 19 -12.38 -1.56 7.59
C PRO A 19 -11.82 -0.17 7.93
N ALA A 20 -10.73 0.22 7.27
CA ALA A 20 -10.26 1.60 7.30
C ALA A 20 -11.30 2.56 6.68
N ASP A 21 -11.23 3.84 7.05
CA ASP A 21 -12.08 4.87 6.46
C ASP A 21 -11.93 4.90 4.93
N ALA A 22 -13.03 5.23 4.26
CA ALA A 22 -13.05 5.35 2.81
C ALA A 22 -12.08 6.45 2.35
N GLY A 23 -11.27 6.13 1.35
CA GLY A 23 -10.45 7.12 0.68
C GLY A 23 -11.30 8.11 -0.13
N VAL A 24 -10.79 9.33 -0.32
CA VAL A 24 -11.49 10.41 -1.03
C VAL A 24 -11.73 10.11 -2.52
N MET A 25 -10.90 9.26 -3.13
CA MET A 25 -11.01 8.83 -4.53
C MET A 25 -11.77 7.51 -4.64
N SER A 26 -11.43 6.53 -3.81
CA SER A 26 -12.04 5.19 -3.86
C SER A 26 -13.47 5.16 -3.33
N GLY A 27 -13.81 6.02 -2.36
CA GLY A 27 -15.14 6.16 -1.77
C GLY A 27 -15.67 4.92 -1.07
N LYS A 28 -14.81 3.93 -0.78
CA LYS A 28 -15.18 2.63 -0.23
C LYS A 28 -14.35 2.33 1.01
N ALA A 29 -15.01 2.10 2.14
CA ALA A 29 -14.33 1.73 3.38
C ALA A 29 -13.55 0.43 3.19
N GLY A 30 -12.31 0.40 3.67
CA GLY A 30 -11.40 -0.74 3.58
C GLY A 30 -10.74 -0.92 2.21
N LEU A 31 -10.98 -0.03 1.25
CA LEU A 31 -10.34 -0.05 -0.06
C LEU A 31 -9.70 1.30 -0.35
N LEU A 32 -8.43 1.28 -0.75
CA LEU A 32 -7.69 2.47 -1.14
C LEU A 32 -7.01 2.22 -2.49
N SER A 33 -7.02 3.23 -3.36
CA SER A 33 -6.30 3.24 -4.63
C SER A 33 -4.81 3.51 -4.41
N TRP A 34 -3.97 3.13 -5.39
CA TRP A 34 -2.53 3.39 -5.34
C TRP A 34 -2.16 4.87 -5.04
N PRO A 35 -2.77 5.88 -5.68
CA PRO A 35 -2.45 7.27 -5.34
C PRO A 35 -2.87 7.67 -3.91
N GLU A 36 -3.93 7.07 -3.35
CA GLU A 36 -4.32 7.27 -1.94
C GLU A 36 -3.26 6.69 -0.99
N ILE A 37 -2.84 5.45 -1.26
CA ILE A 37 -1.81 4.78 -0.46
C ILE A 37 -0.49 5.55 -0.57
N CYS A 38 -0.03 5.86 -1.78
CA CYS A 38 1.20 6.61 -2.00
C CYS A 38 1.21 7.98 -1.30
N GLY A 39 0.05 8.66 -1.24
CA GLY A 39 -0.08 9.92 -0.51
C GLY A 39 0.12 9.78 1.00
N LEU A 40 -0.19 8.61 1.56
CA LEU A 40 -0.07 8.30 2.99
C LEU A 40 1.32 7.75 3.38
N LEU A 41 2.10 7.25 2.43
CA LEU A 41 3.46 6.76 2.70
C LEU A 41 4.43 7.90 3.00
N ASN A 42 5.43 7.64 3.83
CA ASN A 42 6.51 8.57 4.14
C ASN A 42 7.20 9.10 2.86
N LYS A 43 6.88 10.33 2.45
CA LYS A 43 7.69 11.10 1.50
C LYS A 43 8.80 11.76 2.29
N ALA A 44 10.04 11.35 2.08
CA ALA A 44 11.19 12.02 2.66
C ALA A 44 11.06 13.53 2.39
N SER A 45 11.01 14.34 3.47
CA SER A 45 10.83 15.80 3.48
C SER A 45 9.42 16.32 3.77
N THR A 46 8.95 16.12 5.00
CA THR A 46 8.32 17.25 5.71
C THR A 46 8.67 17.17 7.18
N VAL A 47 9.60 18.04 7.57
CA VAL A 47 9.91 18.41 8.95
C VAL A 47 8.68 19.12 9.50
N GLY A 48 7.74 18.34 10.04
CA GLY A 48 6.52 18.81 10.67
C GLY A 48 5.95 17.66 11.48
N SER A 49 5.50 17.93 12.71
CA SER A 49 4.82 16.95 13.55
C SER A 49 3.46 16.59 12.93
N PHE A 50 3.44 15.77 11.89
CA PHE A 50 2.21 15.11 11.48
C PHE A 50 1.75 14.24 12.65
N ARG A 51 0.52 14.47 13.13
CA ARG A 51 -0.10 13.76 14.25
C ARG A 51 -1.50 13.29 13.85
N GLY A 52 -2.01 12.29 14.59
CA GLY A 52 -3.34 11.73 14.37
C GLY A 52 -3.52 11.16 12.96
N ALA A 53 -4.68 11.43 12.35
CA ALA A 53 -5.05 10.93 11.02
C ALA A 53 -4.04 11.23 9.89
N ASN A 54 -3.26 12.31 10.02
CA ASN A 54 -2.34 12.78 8.98
C ASN A 54 -0.91 12.26 9.15
N ALA A 55 -0.61 11.52 10.22
CA ALA A 55 0.72 10.95 10.42
C ALA A 55 1.06 9.96 9.30
N PRO A 56 2.26 10.00 8.71
CA PRO A 56 2.61 9.13 7.60
C PRO A 56 2.64 7.66 8.04
N LEU A 57 2.39 6.76 7.09
CA LEU A 57 2.44 5.33 7.32
C LEU A 57 3.88 4.81 7.20
N GLN A 58 4.22 3.90 8.10
CA GLN A 58 5.44 3.12 8.01
C GLN A 58 5.22 1.98 7.01
N LYS A 59 5.92 2.06 5.87
CA LYS A 59 5.98 0.97 4.89
C LYS A 59 6.89 -0.13 5.43
N VAL A 60 6.40 -1.37 5.40
CA VAL A 60 7.19 -2.58 5.62
C VAL A 60 7.28 -3.32 4.30
N ILE A 61 8.51 -3.58 3.89
CA ILE A 61 8.81 -4.30 2.65
C ILE A 61 9.14 -5.73 3.02
N ASP A 62 8.54 -6.69 2.32
CA ASP A 62 8.95 -8.08 2.41
C ASP A 62 10.21 -8.29 1.57
N ILE A 63 11.36 -8.41 2.25
CA ILE A 63 12.68 -8.59 1.62
C ILE A 63 12.76 -9.91 0.84
N GLU A 64 11.98 -10.92 1.22
CA GLU A 64 11.92 -12.19 0.49
C GLU A 64 10.97 -12.13 -0.71
N HIS A 65 10.18 -11.06 -0.82
CA HIS A 65 9.18 -10.83 -1.86
C HIS A 65 8.14 -11.96 -1.99
N LYS A 66 7.70 -12.55 -0.87
CA LYS A 66 6.76 -13.68 -0.83
C LYS A 66 5.32 -13.29 -0.50
N TYR A 67 5.12 -12.35 0.41
CA TYR A 67 3.82 -12.09 1.05
C TYR A 67 3.19 -10.75 0.68
N GLY A 68 3.93 -9.86 0.02
CA GLY A 68 3.45 -8.52 -0.33
C GLY A 68 4.01 -7.45 0.59
N ASN A 69 3.82 -6.20 0.17
CA ASN A 69 4.13 -5.06 0.99
C ASN A 69 2.91 -4.69 1.82
N TYR A 70 3.17 -4.03 2.95
CA TYR A 70 2.12 -3.40 3.72
C TYR A 70 2.63 -2.10 4.34
N ALA A 71 1.71 -1.26 4.76
CA ALA A 71 2.02 -0.06 5.50
C ALA A 71 1.06 0.07 6.67
N PHE A 72 1.56 0.60 7.77
CA PHE A 72 0.76 0.71 8.98
C PHE A 72 1.09 1.97 9.78
N ARG A 73 0.14 2.33 10.64
CA ARG A 73 0.30 3.29 11.72
C ARG A 73 -0.51 2.73 12.91
N PRO A 74 0.11 2.55 14.09
CA PRO A 74 -0.60 2.08 15.27
C PRO A 74 -1.68 3.10 15.68
N ALA A 75 -2.69 2.65 16.42
CA ALA A 75 -3.66 3.55 17.01
C ALA A 75 -3.00 4.44 18.07
N ASP A 76 -3.52 5.65 18.25
CA ASP A 76 -3.09 6.51 19.35
C ASP A 76 -3.70 6.07 20.69
N GLU A 77 -3.40 6.81 21.76
CA GLU A 77 -3.85 6.53 23.13
C GLU A 77 -5.38 6.48 23.27
N ASN A 78 -6.12 7.09 22.33
CA ASN A 78 -7.59 7.09 22.33
C ASN A 78 -8.19 5.95 21.48
N ASN A 79 -7.36 5.00 21.00
CA ASN A 79 -7.74 3.98 20.02
C ASN A 79 -8.14 4.55 18.64
N GLU A 80 -7.68 5.76 18.30
CA GLU A 80 -8.02 6.41 17.04
C GLU A 80 -6.89 6.31 16.01
N HIS A 81 -7.23 6.54 14.75
CA HIS A 81 -6.29 6.71 13.63
C HIS A 81 -5.37 5.53 13.30
N GLY A 82 -5.51 4.38 13.96
CA GLY A 82 -4.74 3.18 13.66
C GLY A 82 -5.18 2.53 12.35
N ILE A 83 -4.27 2.37 11.40
CA ILE A 83 -4.56 1.84 10.07
C ILE A 83 -3.48 0.85 9.63
N TRP A 84 -3.91 -0.22 8.96
CA TRP A 84 -3.05 -1.21 8.33
C TRP A 84 -3.55 -1.44 6.91
N ILE A 85 -2.64 -1.42 5.94
CA ILE A 85 -2.96 -1.54 4.52
C ILE A 85 -2.00 -2.54 3.91
N SER A 86 -2.51 -3.63 3.35
CA SER A 86 -1.74 -4.48 2.42
C SER A 86 -1.98 -4.02 1.00
N PHE A 87 -0.92 -3.97 0.21
CA PHE A 87 -0.98 -3.51 -1.18
C PHE A 87 0.21 -4.03 -1.99
N ASP A 88 0.04 -4.03 -3.30
CA ASP A 88 1.16 -4.11 -4.23
C ASP A 88 1.48 -2.69 -4.73
N ASP A 89 2.72 -2.27 -4.55
CA ASP A 89 3.27 -1.10 -5.24
C ASP A 89 3.88 -1.51 -6.58
N PRO A 90 4.37 -0.56 -7.41
CA PRO A 90 5.01 -0.89 -8.67
C PRO A 90 6.12 -1.94 -8.52
N ASP A 91 6.95 -1.85 -7.47
CA ASP A 91 8.07 -2.79 -7.27
C ASP A 91 7.57 -4.21 -7.03
N PHE A 92 6.62 -4.40 -6.10
CA PHE A 92 6.07 -5.72 -5.77
C PHE A 92 5.22 -6.30 -6.91
N ALA A 93 4.50 -5.46 -7.65
CA ALA A 93 3.80 -5.88 -8.86
C ALA A 93 4.79 -6.41 -9.92
N GLY A 94 5.95 -5.77 -10.07
CA GLY A 94 7.05 -6.26 -10.91
C GLY A 94 7.60 -7.61 -10.44
N HIS A 95 7.74 -7.83 -9.13
CA HIS A 95 8.12 -9.14 -8.59
C HIS A 95 7.11 -10.24 -8.91
N LYS A 96 5.80 -9.96 -8.81
CA LYS A 96 4.74 -10.90 -9.21
C LYS A 96 4.79 -11.21 -10.71
N ALA A 97 5.11 -10.22 -11.54
CA ALA A 97 5.34 -10.40 -12.97
C ALA A 97 6.55 -11.29 -13.27
N GLY A 98 7.64 -11.09 -12.53
CA GLY A 98 8.83 -11.93 -12.61
C GLY A 98 8.49 -13.39 -12.26
N TYR A 99 7.71 -13.59 -11.20
CA TYR A 99 7.21 -14.92 -10.84
C TYR A 99 6.39 -15.55 -11.97
N ALA A 100 5.43 -14.82 -12.54
CA ALA A 100 4.59 -15.32 -13.62
C ALA A 100 5.41 -15.75 -14.84
N ARG A 101 6.40 -14.91 -15.23
CA ARG A 101 7.35 -15.22 -16.31
C ARG A 101 8.21 -16.45 -16.00
N LEU A 102 8.78 -16.54 -14.80
CA LEU A 102 9.60 -17.69 -14.37
C LEU A 102 8.82 -19.00 -14.34
N LYS A 103 7.50 -18.94 -14.10
CA LYS A 103 6.61 -20.10 -14.13
C LYS A 103 6.06 -20.43 -15.52
N GLY A 104 6.42 -19.66 -16.55
CA GLY A 104 5.91 -19.87 -17.91
C GLY A 104 4.40 -19.65 -18.01
N LEU A 105 3.83 -18.80 -17.16
CA LEU A 105 2.42 -18.42 -17.28
C LEU A 105 2.23 -17.52 -18.50
N GLY A 106 1.04 -17.55 -19.11
CA GLY A 106 0.73 -16.77 -20.32
C GLY A 106 0.69 -15.26 -20.12
N GLY A 107 0.73 -14.77 -18.88
CA GLY A 107 0.72 -13.35 -18.55
C GLY A 107 0.21 -13.09 -17.13
N MET A 108 -0.17 -11.83 -16.87
CA MET A 108 -0.81 -11.40 -15.63
C MET A 108 -2.07 -10.60 -15.92
N ALA A 109 -3.06 -10.74 -15.05
CA ALA A 109 -4.23 -9.86 -14.99
C ALA A 109 -4.03 -8.80 -13.90
N VAL A 110 -4.34 -7.54 -14.20
CA VAL A 110 -4.31 -6.43 -13.25
C VAL A 110 -5.74 -6.00 -12.97
N TYR A 111 -6.14 -5.96 -11.69
CA TYR A 111 -7.48 -5.61 -11.25
C TYR A 111 -7.44 -4.41 -10.30
N ASP A 112 -7.93 -3.23 -10.67
CA ASP A 112 -8.25 -2.79 -12.03
C ASP A 112 -7.59 -1.45 -12.33
N LEU A 113 -7.67 -1.00 -13.58
CA LEU A 113 -6.97 0.20 -14.04
C LEU A 113 -7.38 1.49 -13.30
N SER A 114 -8.58 1.53 -12.70
CA SER A 114 -9.08 2.70 -11.97
C SER A 114 -8.43 2.88 -10.60
N TYR A 115 -7.86 1.82 -10.03
CA TYR A 115 -7.15 1.86 -8.75
C TYR A 115 -5.63 2.05 -8.91
N ASP A 116 -5.10 1.99 -10.13
CA ASP A 116 -3.75 2.44 -10.44
C ASP A 116 -3.70 3.98 -10.51
N ASP A 117 -2.50 4.56 -10.47
CA ASP A 117 -2.32 6.01 -10.60
C ASP A 117 -2.36 6.44 -12.08
N PHE A 118 -3.54 6.34 -12.69
CA PHE A 118 -3.77 6.74 -14.10
C PHE A 118 -3.60 8.24 -14.35
N ARG A 119 -3.55 9.05 -13.27
CA ARG A 119 -3.37 10.52 -13.33
C ARG A 119 -1.93 10.96 -13.08
N GLY A 120 -1.07 10.09 -12.54
CA GLY A 120 0.32 10.42 -12.18
C GLY A 120 0.43 11.33 -10.96
N LEU A 121 -0.45 11.17 -9.97
CA LEU A 121 -0.47 11.97 -8.73
C LEU A 121 0.70 11.66 -7.80
N CYS A 122 1.22 10.44 -7.83
CA CYS A 122 2.25 9.96 -6.91
C CYS A 122 3.66 10.44 -7.34
N THR A 123 4.02 10.17 -8.61
CA THR A 123 5.38 10.41 -9.14
C THR A 123 5.39 11.21 -10.46
N GLY A 124 4.23 11.61 -10.98
CA GLY A 124 4.08 12.17 -12.34
C GLY A 124 3.94 11.11 -13.44
N ALA A 125 4.32 9.85 -13.19
CA ALA A 125 4.15 8.76 -14.13
C ALA A 125 2.74 8.15 -14.05
N LYS A 126 2.08 7.99 -15.19
CA LYS A 126 0.76 7.35 -15.28
C LYS A 126 0.89 5.84 -15.31
N PHE A 127 -0.05 5.16 -14.66
CA PHE A 127 -0.14 3.70 -14.60
C PHE A 127 1.15 3.00 -14.12
N PRO A 128 1.75 3.43 -13.00
CA PRO A 128 3.04 2.90 -12.56
C PRO A 128 2.98 1.39 -12.23
N ILE A 129 1.85 0.88 -11.70
CA ILE A 129 1.72 -0.56 -11.40
C ILE A 129 1.64 -1.36 -12.71
N LEU A 130 0.75 -0.97 -13.63
CA LEU A 130 0.62 -1.66 -14.91
C LEU A 130 1.93 -1.65 -15.71
N ARG A 131 2.62 -0.51 -15.75
CA ARG A 131 3.91 -0.39 -16.45
C ARG A 131 4.97 -1.28 -15.84
N SER A 132 5.02 -1.40 -14.52
CA SER A 132 5.97 -2.31 -13.87
C SER A 132 5.74 -3.76 -14.27
N VAL A 133 4.47 -4.20 -14.30
CA VAL A 133 4.10 -5.54 -14.80
C VAL A 133 4.50 -5.72 -16.27
N GLN A 134 4.16 -4.77 -17.13
CA GLN A 134 4.48 -4.82 -18.56
C GLN A 134 5.98 -4.96 -18.82
N ASN A 135 6.80 -4.13 -18.17
CA ASN A 135 8.26 -4.12 -18.35
C ASN A 135 8.94 -5.46 -17.99
N VAL A 136 8.28 -6.31 -17.21
CA VAL A 136 8.82 -7.61 -16.80
C VAL A 136 8.33 -8.75 -17.69
N ILE A 137 7.12 -8.65 -18.26
CA ILE A 137 6.53 -9.70 -19.10
C ILE A 137 7.00 -9.60 -20.56
N GLU A 138 7.37 -8.41 -21.03
CA GLU A 138 8.05 -8.21 -22.32
C GLU A 138 9.47 -8.83 -22.36
#